data_AF-A0A1G9X9F1-F1
#
_entry.id   AF-A0A1G9X9F1-F1
#
_cell.length_a   1.000
_cell.length_b   1.000
_cell.length_c   1.000
_cell.angle_alpha   90.00
_cell.angle_beta   90.00
_cell.angle_gamma   90.00
#
_symmetry.space_group_name_H-M   'P 1'
#
loop_
_entity.id
_entity.type
_entity.pdbx_description
1 polymer ?
#
loop_
_entity_poly.entity_id
_entity_poly.type
_entity_poly.pdbx_seq_one_letter_code
_entity_poly.pdbx_strand_id
1 'polypeptide(L)'
;MSAEDTRKVAELIKGQKFGFLTTTTPEGKLTSRPMALQEVEFDGDLWFFAEQSAEWLTHISRSPQVNVGVGSGGTWVSLTGEAVVVADVAKKKELWNSGVEAWLPQGPEDPSVVLVKVDGDSAEYWDSPGNRLATAYSFVKAKVTGDQPDTGEKKVVDL
;
A
#
# COMPACT_ATOMS: atom_id res chain seq x y z
N MET A 1 -7.15 -14.69 8.28
CA MET A 1 -7.90 -14.60 7.01
C MET A 1 -9.39 -14.83 7.16
N SER A 2 -10.19 -13.76 7.26
CA SER A 2 -11.57 -13.80 6.75
C SER A 2 -11.52 -13.30 5.31
N ALA A 3 -12.04 -14.08 4.36
CA ALA A 3 -12.00 -13.70 2.94
C ALA A 3 -12.79 -12.42 2.62
N GLU A 4 -13.60 -11.93 3.56
CA GLU A 4 -14.36 -10.69 3.47
C GLU A 4 -13.48 -9.47 3.80
N ASP A 5 -12.63 -9.56 4.83
CA ASP A 5 -11.74 -8.48 5.24
C ASP A 5 -10.67 -8.19 4.18
N THR A 6 -10.02 -9.24 3.64
CA THR A 6 -9.06 -9.10 2.54
C THR A 6 -9.72 -8.45 1.31
N ARG A 7 -10.97 -8.82 1.00
CA ARG A 7 -11.75 -8.21 -0.09
C ARG A 7 -12.06 -6.73 0.16
N LYS A 8 -12.45 -6.35 1.38
CA LYS A 8 -12.69 -4.93 1.71
C LYS A 8 -11.41 -4.11 1.53
N VAL A 9 -10.26 -4.60 2.02
CA VAL A 9 -8.97 -3.92 1.83
C VAL A 9 -8.60 -3.84 0.35
N ALA A 10 -8.81 -4.91 -0.43
CA ALA A 10 -8.63 -4.90 -1.88
C ALA A 10 -9.42 -3.78 -2.55
N GLU A 11 -10.70 -3.62 -2.19
CA GLU A 11 -11.57 -2.57 -2.74
C GLU A 11 -11.09 -1.16 -2.41
N LEU A 12 -10.55 -0.94 -1.20
CA LEU A 12 -10.06 0.38 -0.78
C LEU A 12 -8.74 0.77 -1.46
N ILE A 13 -7.88 -0.22 -1.72
CA ILE A 13 -6.62 -0.02 -2.45
C ILE A 13 -6.87 0.07 -3.96
N LYS A 14 -7.95 -0.55 -4.47
CA LYS A 14 -8.31 -0.55 -5.88
C LYS A 14 -8.48 0.88 -6.40
N GLY A 15 -7.75 1.21 -7.46
CA GLY A 15 -7.74 2.54 -8.09
C GLY A 15 -6.74 3.53 -7.48
N GLN A 16 -6.07 3.17 -6.39
CA GLN A 16 -4.93 3.93 -5.88
C GLN A 16 -3.70 3.61 -6.71
N LYS A 17 -3.06 4.64 -7.27
CA LYS A 17 -1.90 4.47 -8.16
C LYS A 17 -0.59 4.33 -7.41
N PHE A 18 -0.52 4.90 -6.21
CA PHE A 18 0.70 4.98 -5.43
C PHE A 18 0.41 4.63 -3.97
N GLY A 19 1.36 3.93 -3.35
CA GLY A 19 1.46 3.75 -1.91
C GLY A 19 2.79 4.28 -1.40
N PHE A 20 2.87 4.61 -0.12
CA PHE A 20 4.09 4.96 0.56
C PHE A 20 4.65 3.74 1.28
N LEU A 21 5.72 3.16 0.74
CA LEU A 21 6.40 2.01 1.34
C LEU A 21 7.40 2.51 2.39
N THR A 22 7.16 2.13 3.63
CA THR A 22 7.98 2.47 4.79
C THR A 22 8.85 1.28 5.17
N THR A 23 10.15 1.53 5.34
CA THR A 23 11.17 0.55 5.74
C THR A 23 12.00 1.11 6.89
N THR A 24 12.66 0.22 7.63
CA THR A 24 13.58 0.59 8.72
C THR A 24 15.04 0.59 8.22
N THR A 25 15.74 1.73 8.33
CA THR A 25 17.17 1.80 8.00
C THR A 25 18.01 0.93 8.94
N PRO A 26 19.27 0.61 8.60
CA PRO A 26 20.14 -0.16 9.49
C PRO A 26 20.33 0.45 10.89
N GLU A 27 20.16 1.77 11.02
CA GLU A 27 20.24 2.53 12.28
C GLU A 27 18.90 2.56 13.04
N GLY A 28 17.87 1.86 12.55
CA GLY A 28 16.55 1.79 13.20
C GLY A 28 15.62 2.96 12.88
N LYS A 29 15.93 3.79 11.88
CA LYS A 29 15.06 4.93 11.50
C LYS A 29 14.01 4.50 10.50
N LEU A 30 12.80 5.03 10.62
CA LEU A 30 11.76 4.84 9.60
C LEU A 30 11.97 5.81 8.45
N THR A 31 11.95 5.28 7.23
CA THR A 31 12.00 6.07 5.99
C THR A 31 10.92 5.56 5.04
N SER A 32 10.27 6.46 4.33
CA SER A 32 9.15 6.13 3.45
C SER A 32 9.34 6.74 2.06
N ARG A 33 8.81 6.09 1.03
CA ARG A 33 8.91 6.52 -0.37
C ARG A 33 7.65 6.19 -1.17
N PRO A 34 7.23 7.06 -2.09
CA PRO A 34 6.13 6.75 -2.99
C PRO A 34 6.56 5.65 -3.96
N MET A 35 5.73 4.63 -4.10
CA MET A 35 5.92 3.48 -4.99
C MET A 35 4.64 3.25 -5.79
N ALA A 36 4.78 2.94 -7.08
CA ALA A 36 3.63 2.62 -7.93
C ALA A 36 3.11 1.22 -7.60
N LEU A 37 1.83 1.14 -7.23
CA LEU A 37 1.15 -0.12 -6.98
C LEU A 37 0.94 -0.85 -8.31
N GLN A 38 1.31 -2.12 -8.39
CA GLN A 38 0.99 -2.93 -9.58
C GLN A 38 -0.45 -3.42 -9.50
N GLU A 39 -1.21 -3.23 -10.58
CA GLU A 39 -2.61 -3.63 -10.68
C GLU A 39 -2.71 -5.15 -10.85
N VAL A 40 -2.71 -5.87 -9.73
CA VAL A 40 -3.08 -7.30 -9.65
C VAL A 40 -4.31 -7.47 -8.80
N GLU A 41 -4.99 -8.62 -8.94
CA GLU A 41 -5.99 -9.02 -7.95
C GLU A 41 -5.29 -9.13 -6.60
N PHE A 42 -5.68 -8.27 -5.67
CA PHE A 42 -5.13 -8.26 -4.32
C PHE A 42 -5.65 -9.49 -3.58
N ASP A 43 -4.75 -10.42 -3.32
CA ASP A 43 -4.97 -11.65 -2.55
C ASP A 43 -4.38 -11.55 -1.12
N GLY A 44 -3.89 -10.36 -0.74
CA GLY A 44 -3.12 -10.11 0.47
C GLY A 44 -1.78 -9.44 0.17
N ASP A 45 -1.31 -9.56 -1.08
CA ASP A 45 0.02 -9.11 -1.47
C ASP A 45 0.03 -7.77 -2.23
N LEU A 46 1.05 -6.95 -1.97
CA LEU A 46 1.37 -5.78 -2.79
C LEU A 46 2.68 -5.98 -3.55
N TRP A 47 2.71 -5.49 -4.79
CA TRP A 47 3.87 -5.61 -5.66
C TRP A 47 4.36 -4.23 -6.12
N PHE A 48 5.69 -4.06 -6.11
CA PHE A 48 6.37 -2.86 -6.57
C PHE A 48 7.58 -3.21 -7.42
N PHE A 49 7.85 -2.46 -8.48
CA PHE A 49 9.14 -2.53 -9.18
C PHE A 49 10.19 -1.65 -8.50
N ALA A 50 11.45 -2.08 -8.56
CA ALA A 50 12.60 -1.32 -8.09
C ALA A 50 13.85 -1.64 -8.92
N GLU A 51 14.83 -0.73 -8.88
CA GLU A 51 16.19 -1.05 -9.30
C GLU A 51 16.92 -1.81 -8.19
N GLN A 52 17.58 -2.90 -8.54
CA GLN A 52 18.39 -3.74 -7.65
C GLN A 52 19.48 -2.96 -6.91
N SER A 53 19.95 -1.85 -7.50
CA SER A 53 20.95 -0.94 -6.94
C SER A 53 20.42 -0.03 -5.82
N ALA A 54 19.10 0.05 -5.64
CA ALA A 54 18.50 0.99 -4.71
C ALA A 54 18.86 0.63 -3.25
N GLU A 55 19.50 1.58 -2.55
CA GLU A 55 20.06 1.35 -1.21
C GLU A 55 19.02 0.85 -0.19
N TRP A 56 17.77 1.31 -0.32
CA TRP A 56 16.68 0.93 0.58
C TRP A 56 16.28 -0.55 0.48
N LEU A 57 16.66 -1.28 -0.58
CA LEU A 57 16.46 -2.74 -0.64
C LEU A 57 17.27 -3.47 0.44
N THR A 58 18.40 -2.89 0.87
CA THR A 58 19.19 -3.44 1.99
C THR A 58 18.49 -3.30 3.34
N HIS A 59 17.49 -2.41 3.44
CA HIS A 59 16.65 -2.31 4.64
C HIS A 59 15.82 -3.58 4.79
N ILE A 60 15.22 -4.06 3.69
CA ILE A 60 14.36 -5.25 3.65
C ILE A 60 15.14 -6.50 4.06
N SER A 61 16.37 -6.67 3.59
CA SER A 61 17.18 -7.84 3.95
C SER A 61 17.59 -7.88 5.42
N ARG A 62 17.63 -6.72 6.10
CA ARG A 62 17.91 -6.63 7.54
C ARG A 62 16.64 -6.70 8.39
N SER A 63 15.55 -6.13 7.91
CA SER A 63 14.26 -6.05 8.56
C SER A 63 13.17 -6.18 7.50
N PRO A 64 12.59 -7.37 7.31
CA PRO A 64 11.54 -7.57 6.31
C PRO A 64 10.26 -6.85 6.69
N GLN A 65 10.03 -6.54 7.98
CA GLN A 65 8.85 -5.81 8.42
C GLN A 65 8.77 -4.41 7.80
N VAL A 66 7.65 -4.16 7.12
CA VAL A 66 7.34 -2.92 6.41
C VAL A 66 5.91 -2.48 6.68
N ASN A 67 5.64 -1.23 6.30
CA ASN A 67 4.28 -0.72 6.24
C ASN A 67 4.06 -0.06 4.87
N VAL A 68 2.87 -0.25 4.29
CA VAL A 68 2.43 0.46 3.10
C VAL A 68 1.21 1.31 3.44
N GLY A 69 1.41 2.63 3.39
CA GLY A 69 0.32 3.60 3.49
C GLY A 69 -0.27 3.90 2.12
N VAL A 70 -1.58 3.76 1.95
CA VAL A 70 -2.30 4.08 0.72
C VAL A 70 -3.50 4.95 1.08
N GLY A 71 -3.82 5.96 0.27
CA GLY A 71 -5.08 6.68 0.49
C GLY A 71 -5.21 7.97 -0.27
N SER A 72 -6.47 8.33 -0.49
CA SER A 72 -6.90 9.60 -1.09
C SER A 72 -8.39 9.80 -0.80
N GLY A 73 -8.87 11.06 -0.90
CA GLY A 73 -10.31 11.33 -0.99
C GLY A 73 -11.17 10.92 0.22
N GLY A 74 -10.58 10.68 1.40
CA GLY A 74 -11.30 10.21 2.59
C GLY A 74 -11.18 8.71 2.86
N THR A 75 -10.47 7.98 2.00
CA THR A 75 -10.13 6.57 2.20
C THR A 75 -8.63 6.45 2.46
N TRP A 76 -8.28 5.75 3.53
CA TRP A 76 -6.89 5.52 3.96
C TRP A 76 -6.73 4.08 4.42
N VAL A 77 -5.60 3.47 4.06
CA VAL A 77 -5.21 2.11 4.42
C VAL A 77 -3.76 2.13 4.88
N SER A 78 -3.50 1.50 6.02
CA SER A 78 -2.18 1.20 6.54
C SER A 78 -2.02 -0.31 6.58
N LEU A 79 -1.31 -0.88 5.61
CA LEU A 79 -1.03 -2.31 5.52
C LEU A 79 0.30 -2.61 6.20
N THR A 80 0.30 -3.54 7.16
CA THR A 80 1.51 -4.06 7.80
C THR A 80 1.82 -5.43 7.22
N GLY A 81 3.09 -5.70 6.96
CA GLY A 81 3.50 -6.96 6.35
C GLY A 81 5.01 -7.14 6.29
N GLU A 82 5.44 -8.19 5.61
CA GLU A 82 6.83 -8.51 5.35
C GLU A 82 7.17 -8.34 3.86
N ALA A 83 8.27 -7.63 3.58
CA ALA A 83 8.77 -7.44 2.24
C ALA A 83 9.84 -8.47 1.87
N VAL A 84 9.82 -8.90 0.61
CA VAL A 84 10.86 -9.73 0.00
C VAL A 84 11.20 -9.22 -1.40
N VAL A 85 12.50 -9.24 -1.73
CA VAL A 85 12.98 -8.92 -3.08
C VAL A 85 12.88 -10.17 -3.96
N VAL A 86 12.24 -10.04 -5.11
CA VAL A 86 11.93 -11.13 -6.03
C VAL A 86 12.53 -10.82 -7.41
N ALA A 87 13.38 -11.71 -7.91
CA ALA A 87 14.04 -11.58 -9.22
C ALA A 87 13.39 -12.45 -10.32
N ASP A 88 12.19 -12.97 -10.09
CA ASP A 88 11.47 -13.85 -11.01
C ASP A 88 11.10 -13.13 -12.31
N VAL A 89 11.69 -13.59 -13.43
CA VAL A 89 11.45 -13.00 -14.76
C VAL A 89 10.02 -13.21 -15.24
N ALA A 90 9.40 -14.35 -14.94
CA ALA A 90 8.01 -14.61 -15.36
C ALA A 90 7.06 -13.65 -14.64
N LYS A 91 7.23 -13.46 -13.32
CA LYS A 91 6.42 -12.50 -12.56
C LYS A 91 6.69 -11.06 -12.99
N LYS A 92 7.94 -10.68 -13.25
CA LYS A 92 8.28 -9.36 -13.81
C LYS A 92 7.56 -9.10 -15.14
N LYS A 93 7.50 -10.09 -16.03
CA LYS A 93 6.78 -10.00 -17.30
C LYS A 93 5.26 -9.90 -17.12
N GLU A 94 4.70 -10.67 -16.18
CA GLU A 94 3.27 -10.64 -15.84
C GLU A 94 2.82 -9.24 -15.39
N LEU A 95 3.62 -8.58 -14.55
CA LEU A 95 3.29 -7.27 -13.98
C LEU A 95 3.73 -6.08 -14.84
N TRP A 96 4.43 -6.33 -15.94
CA TRP A 96 5.01 -5.28 -16.77
C TRP A 96 3.94 -4.45 -17.47
N ASN A 97 4.12 -3.13 -17.47
CA ASN A 97 3.24 -2.19 -18.17
C ASN A 97 4.02 -0.97 -18.66
N SER A 98 3.40 -0.16 -19.51
CA SER A 98 4.03 1.04 -20.11
C SER A 98 4.43 2.10 -19.08
N GLY A 99 3.74 2.14 -17.93
CA GLY A 99 4.12 3.00 -16.82
C GLY A 99 5.46 2.58 -16.21
N VAL A 100 5.65 1.28 -15.99
CA VAL A 100 6.91 0.71 -15.50
C VAL A 100 8.03 0.89 -16.52
N GLU A 101 7.76 0.61 -17.80
CA GLU A 101 8.74 0.75 -18.90
C GLU A 101 9.30 2.17 -19.02
N ALA A 102 8.49 3.20 -18.75
CA ALA A 102 8.93 4.59 -18.78
C ALA A 102 10.00 4.91 -17.71
N TRP A 103 10.02 4.18 -16.60
CA TRP A 103 11.01 4.35 -15.52
C TRP A 103 12.13 3.31 -15.58
N LEU A 104 11.86 2.12 -16.10
CA LEU A 104 12.78 1.00 -16.21
C LEU A 104 12.90 0.54 -17.68
N PRO A 105 13.51 1.34 -18.56
CA PRO A 105 13.53 1.11 -20.01
C PRO A 105 14.31 -0.15 -20.44
N GLN A 106 15.12 -0.72 -19.55
CA GLN A 106 15.88 -1.96 -19.77
C GLN A 106 14.99 -3.21 -19.87
N GLY A 107 13.74 -3.13 -19.40
CA GLY A 107 12.77 -4.21 -19.53
C GLY A 107 12.78 -5.25 -18.40
N PRO A 108 11.77 -6.14 -18.36
CA PRO A 108 11.56 -7.08 -17.25
C PRO A 108 12.60 -8.19 -17.17
N GLU A 109 13.34 -8.47 -18.25
CA GLU A 109 14.39 -9.51 -18.26
C GLU A 109 15.71 -9.03 -17.67
N ASP A 110 15.91 -7.71 -17.56
CA ASP A 110 17.16 -7.16 -17.06
C ASP A 110 17.35 -7.50 -15.56
N PRO A 111 18.53 -7.96 -15.14
CA PRO A 111 18.81 -8.33 -13.75
C PRO A 111 18.85 -7.13 -12.79
N SER A 112 19.00 -5.90 -13.29
CA SER A 112 18.87 -4.68 -12.49
C SER A 112 17.42 -4.39 -12.10
N VAL A 113 16.44 -5.00 -12.78
CA VAL A 113 15.02 -4.84 -12.47
C VAL A 113 14.60 -5.96 -11.53
N VAL A 114 14.05 -5.58 -10.38
CA VAL A 114 13.49 -6.51 -9.38
C VAL A 114 12.09 -6.11 -8.97
N LEU A 115 11.39 -7.07 -8.40
CA LEU A 115 10.14 -6.85 -7.70
C LEU A 115 10.40 -6.80 -6.19
N VAL A 116 9.60 -6.01 -5.50
CA VAL A 116 9.41 -6.11 -4.06
C VAL A 116 7.98 -6.56 -3.83
N LYS A 117 7.84 -7.77 -3.30
CA LYS A 117 6.58 -8.31 -2.80
C LYS A 117 6.44 -7.90 -1.34
N VAL A 118 5.29 -7.37 -0.95
CA VAL A 118 4.90 -7.21 0.46
C VAL A 118 3.79 -8.21 0.73
N ASP A 119 4.06 -9.17 1.59
CA ASP A 119 3.10 -10.14 2.12
C ASP A 119 2.35 -9.51 3.29
N GLY A 120 1.05 -9.31 3.15
CA GLY A 120 0.25 -8.55 4.12
C GLY A 120 -0.15 -9.38 5.33
N ASP A 121 0.19 -8.91 6.53
CA ASP A 121 -0.23 -9.53 7.79
C ASP A 121 -1.57 -8.97 8.28
N SER A 122 -1.73 -7.64 8.19
CA SER A 122 -2.90 -6.92 8.67
C SER A 122 -3.06 -5.57 7.98
N ALA A 123 -4.26 -5.02 8.04
CA ALA A 123 -4.51 -3.65 7.62
C ALA A 123 -5.37 -2.90 8.64
N GLU A 124 -5.04 -1.64 8.87
CA GLU A 124 -5.97 -0.68 9.48
C GLU A 124 -6.47 0.25 8.38
N TYR A 125 -7.79 0.40 8.26
CA TYR A 125 -8.38 1.31 7.29
C TYR A 125 -9.32 2.31 7.94
N TRP A 126 -9.43 3.46 7.28
CA TRP A 126 -10.39 4.51 7.51
C TRP A 126 -11.09 4.78 6.20
N ASP A 127 -12.37 4.44 6.14
CA ASP A 127 -13.20 4.65 4.97
C ASP A 127 -14.31 5.63 5.34
N SER A 128 -14.15 6.86 4.91
CA SER A 128 -15.12 7.94 5.06
C SER A 128 -15.71 8.30 3.69
N PRO A 129 -16.49 7.42 3.05
CA PRO A 129 -17.09 7.70 1.75
C PRO A 129 -18.21 8.73 1.93
N GLY A 130 -17.84 10.01 1.93
CA GLY A 130 -18.74 11.08 2.34
C GLY A 130 -18.61 12.34 1.49
N ASN A 131 -19.65 12.62 0.71
CA ASN A 131 -19.96 13.92 0.12
C ASN A 131 -19.67 15.03 1.15
N ARG A 132 -18.83 16.02 0.79
CA ARG A 132 -18.32 17.07 1.69
C ARG A 132 -19.42 17.75 2.53
N LEU A 133 -20.66 17.76 2.02
CA LEU A 133 -21.86 18.25 2.70
C LEU A 133 -22.29 17.40 3.92
N ALA A 134 -22.25 16.08 3.83
CA ALA A 134 -22.59 15.20 4.94
C ALA A 134 -21.59 15.35 6.09
N THR A 135 -20.29 15.40 5.76
CA THR A 135 -19.22 15.67 6.72
C THR A 135 -19.42 17.02 7.42
N ALA A 136 -19.72 18.08 6.67
CA ALA A 136 -19.99 19.40 7.23
C ALA A 136 -21.21 19.41 8.17
N TYR A 137 -22.28 18.71 7.82
CA TYR A 137 -23.46 18.57 8.66
C TYR A 137 -23.14 17.83 9.98
N SER A 138 -22.40 16.72 9.91
CA SER A 138 -21.96 15.97 11.09
C SER A 138 -21.11 16.83 12.03
N PHE A 139 -20.22 17.68 11.51
CA PHE A 139 -19.45 18.62 12.32
C PHE A 139 -20.31 19.67 13.03
N VAL A 140 -21.31 20.24 12.34
CA VAL A 140 -22.25 21.20 12.97
C VAL A 140 -23.06 20.52 14.06
N LYS A 141 -23.58 19.31 13.81
CA LYS A 141 -24.31 18.53 14.80
C LYS A 141 -23.46 18.23 16.03
N ALA A 142 -22.24 17.73 15.84
CA ALA A 142 -21.30 17.43 16.93
C ALA A 142 -21.00 18.65 17.81
N LYS A 143 -20.85 19.84 17.21
CA LYS A 143 -20.62 21.09 17.97
C LYS A 143 -21.83 21.48 18.85
N VAL A 144 -23.04 21.10 18.44
CA VAL A 144 -24.27 21.40 19.18
C VAL A 144 -24.60 20.32 20.21
N THR A 145 -24.40 19.04 19.88
CA THR A 145 -24.79 17.92 20.74
C THR A 145 -23.67 17.43 21.66
N GLY A 146 -22.40 17.71 21.33
CA GLY A 146 -21.22 17.19 22.03
C GLY A 146 -20.84 15.75 21.64
N ASP A 147 -21.60 15.11 20.76
CA ASP A 147 -21.30 13.75 20.28
C ASP A 147 -20.10 13.76 19.31
N GLN A 148 -19.42 12.61 19.19
CA GLN A 148 -18.43 12.45 18.13
C GLN A 148 -19.12 12.44 16.75
N PRO A 149 -18.56 13.13 15.75
CA PRO A 149 -19.13 13.09 14.41
C PRO A 149 -19.03 11.66 13.85
N ASP A 150 -20.13 11.16 13.32
CA ASP A 150 -20.15 9.90 12.57
C ASP A 150 -19.49 10.15 11.21
N THR A 151 -18.20 9.80 11.11
CA THR A 151 -17.35 10.17 9.97
C THR A 151 -17.03 9.00 9.05
N GLY A 152 -17.55 7.79 9.28
CA GLY A 152 -17.26 6.62 8.44
C GLY A 152 -16.74 5.42 9.22
N GLU A 153 -16.26 4.42 8.50
CA GLU A 153 -15.81 3.15 9.05
C GLU A 153 -14.32 3.19 9.39
N LYS A 154 -13.97 2.69 10.58
CA LYS A 154 -12.58 2.44 10.98
C LYS A 154 -12.48 1.00 11.49
N LYS A 155 -11.56 0.20 10.93
CA LYS A 155 -11.37 -1.19 11.36
C LYS A 155 -9.92 -1.63 11.21
N VAL A 156 -9.48 -2.51 12.11
CA VAL A 156 -8.25 -3.30 11.97
C VAL A 156 -8.67 -4.71 11.57
N VAL A 157 -8.01 -5.27 10.56
CA VAL A 157 -8.28 -6.60 10.03
C VAL A 157 -7.00 -7.40 9.84
N ASP A 158 -7.07 -8.71 10.03
CA ASP A 158 -6.00 -9.63 9.66
C ASP A 158 -6.17 -10.04 8.20
N LEU A 159 -5.08 -10.01 7.43
CA LEU A 159 -5.11 -10.27 6.00
C LEU A 159 -4.97 -11.75 5.65
#